data_AF-A0A2N6K8V2-F1
#
_entry.id   AF-A0A2N6K8V2-F1
#
_cell.length_a   1.000
_cell.length_b   1.000
_cell.length_c   1.000
_cell.angle_alpha   90.00
_cell.angle_beta   90.00
_cell.angle_gamma   90.00
#
_symmetry.space_group_name_H-M   'P 1'
#
loop_
_entity.id
_entity.type
_entity.pdbx_description
1 polymer ?
#
loop_
_entity_poly.entity_id
_entity_poly.type
_entity_poly.pdbx_seq_one_letter_code
_entity_poly.pdbx_strand_id
1 'polypeptide(L)'
;MAPPREAVTTLNFVDNYCATYKHLFPEVRSFEFFKWLHLGLISDIDRKSLPAIAKYLGLNNQALLHFVTESPWQVNELRNQRLSIIRQVLQGRSFTLIIDDTGDKKKGKQQIM
;
A
#
# COMPACT_ATOMS: atom_id res chain seq x y z
N MET A 1 -19.66 22.32 5.95
CA MET A 1 -18.63 21.49 5.29
C MET A 1 -19.33 20.32 4.63
N ALA A 2 -19.10 20.07 3.34
CA ALA A 2 -19.63 18.88 2.68
C ALA A 2 -18.92 17.63 3.26
N PRO A 3 -19.62 16.48 3.37
CA PRO A 3 -18.97 15.25 3.80
C PRO A 3 -17.82 14.89 2.85
N PRO A 4 -16.74 14.29 3.35
CA PRO A 4 -15.67 13.79 2.48
C PRO A 4 -16.26 12.85 1.43
N ARG A 5 -15.85 13.00 0.17
CA ARG A 5 -16.24 12.07 -0.89
C ARG A 5 -15.78 10.65 -0.54
N GLU A 6 -16.50 9.64 -1.02
CA GLU A 6 -16.03 8.26 -0.92
C GLU A 6 -14.89 7.97 -1.90
N ALA A 7 -14.07 6.98 -1.56
CA ALA A 7 -13.01 6.48 -2.42
C ALA A 7 -13.58 5.64 -3.57
N VAL A 8 -13.00 5.76 -4.76
CA VAL A 8 -13.36 4.94 -5.93
C VAL A 8 -13.16 3.45 -5.60
N THR A 9 -14.16 2.62 -5.94
CA THR A 9 -14.14 1.17 -5.75
C THR A 9 -13.18 0.48 -6.72
N THR A 10 -12.56 -0.63 -6.30
CA THR A 10 -11.72 -1.46 -7.16
C THR A 10 -12.27 -2.89 -7.24
N LEU A 11 -11.46 -3.91 -6.97
CA LEU A 11 -11.91 -5.29 -6.78
C LEU A 11 -12.28 -5.49 -5.30
N ASN A 12 -13.39 -6.18 -5.03
CA ASN A 12 -13.93 -6.33 -3.67
C ASN A 12 -12.90 -6.82 -2.64
N PHE A 13 -12.04 -7.78 -3.00
CA PHE A 13 -11.04 -8.28 -2.04
C PHE A 13 -9.92 -7.26 -1.78
N VAL A 14 -9.55 -6.44 -2.77
CA VAL A 14 -8.60 -5.33 -2.59
C VAL A 14 -9.25 -4.26 -1.71
N ASP A 15 -10.50 -3.91 -1.99
CA ASP A 15 -11.25 -2.93 -1.22
C ASP A 15 -11.40 -3.36 0.25
N ASN A 16 -11.76 -4.63 0.49
CA ASN A 16 -11.90 -5.20 1.83
C ASN A 16 -10.56 -5.24 2.58
N TYR A 17 -9.48 -5.66 1.92
CA TYR A 17 -8.16 -5.66 2.52
C TYR A 17 -7.69 -4.23 2.84
N CYS A 18 -7.86 -3.29 1.91
CA CYS A 18 -7.44 -1.91 2.12
C CYS A 18 -8.30 -1.18 3.16
N ALA A 19 -9.58 -1.54 3.31
CA ALA A 19 -10.48 -0.92 4.28
C ALA A 19 -9.94 -0.97 5.72
N THR A 20 -9.19 -2.02 6.09
CA THR A 20 -8.57 -2.14 7.42
C THR A 20 -7.46 -1.11 7.65
N TYR A 21 -7.03 -0.39 6.61
CA TYR A 21 -6.01 0.66 6.67
C TYR A 21 -6.57 2.07 6.41
N LYS A 22 -7.88 2.22 6.10
CA LYS A 22 -8.48 3.52 5.70
C LYS A 22 -8.19 4.65 6.69
N HIS A 23 -8.22 4.35 7.99
CA HIS A 23 -7.98 5.32 9.06
C HIS A 23 -6.55 5.89 9.11
N LEU A 24 -5.59 5.28 8.40
CA LEU A 24 -4.20 5.77 8.31
C LEU A 24 -4.03 6.89 7.28
N PHE A 25 -5.06 7.17 6.48
CA PHE A 25 -4.99 8.13 5.39
C PHE A 25 -5.90 9.32 5.71
N PRO A 26 -5.34 10.52 5.95
CA PRO A 26 -6.16 11.71 6.21
C PRO A 26 -6.91 12.16 4.94
N GLU A 27 -6.35 11.85 3.76
CA GLU A 27 -6.91 12.21 2.48
C GLU A 27 -7.49 11.01 1.75
N VAL A 28 -8.72 11.15 1.24
CA VAL A 28 -9.40 10.12 0.43
C VAL A 28 -8.56 9.74 -0.79
N ARG A 29 -7.88 10.72 -1.40
CA ARG A 29 -7.02 10.51 -2.56
C ARG A 29 -5.81 9.62 -2.23
N SER A 30 -5.17 9.83 -1.07
CA SER A 30 -4.08 8.96 -0.62
C SER A 30 -4.57 7.53 -0.40
N PHE A 31 -5.77 7.36 0.18
CA PHE A 31 -6.36 6.04 0.34
C PHE A 31 -6.69 5.35 -1.01
N GLU A 32 -7.14 6.09 -2.02
CA GLU A 32 -7.34 5.54 -3.37
C GLU A 32 -6.03 5.06 -4.00
N PHE A 33 -4.96 5.84 -3.90
CA PHE A 33 -3.65 5.43 -4.39
C PHE A 33 -3.11 4.21 -3.65
N PHE A 34 -3.40 4.07 -2.35
CA PHE A 34 -3.10 2.85 -1.60
C PHE A 34 -3.81 1.61 -2.18
N LYS A 35 -5.10 1.74 -2.51
CA LYS A 35 -5.89 0.67 -3.16
C LYS A 35 -5.35 0.32 -4.54
N TRP A 36 -5.12 1.34 -5.38
CA TRP A 36 -4.59 1.15 -6.73
C TRP A 36 -3.18 0.54 -6.73
N LEU A 37 -2.32 0.93 -5.78
CA LEU A 37 -1.01 0.31 -5.64
C LEU A 37 -1.13 -1.20 -5.33
N HIS A 38 -2.03 -1.59 -4.41
CA HIS A 38 -2.28 -3.01 -4.12
C HIS A 38 -2.79 -3.75 -5.36
N LEU A 39 -3.78 -3.19 -6.05
CA LEU A 39 -4.32 -3.76 -7.29
C LEU A 39 -3.20 -3.98 -8.33
N GLY A 40 -2.33 -2.99 -8.54
CA GLY A 40 -1.19 -3.12 -9.45
C GLY A 40 -0.16 -4.16 -9.03
N LEU A 41 0.15 -4.23 -7.73
CA LEU A 41 1.10 -5.19 -7.17
C LEU A 41 0.63 -6.64 -7.32
N ILE A 42 -0.67 -6.90 -7.35
CA ILE A 42 -1.22 -8.27 -7.53
C ILE A 42 -1.64 -8.58 -8.98
N SER A 43 -1.76 -7.57 -9.85
CA SER A 43 -2.18 -7.76 -11.25
C SER A 43 -1.18 -8.58 -12.06
N ASP A 44 -1.60 -9.28 -13.10
CA ASP A 44 -0.68 -10.03 -13.95
C ASP A 44 -0.02 -9.11 -14.99
N ILE A 45 1.09 -8.45 -14.62
CA ILE A 45 1.84 -7.54 -15.49
C ILE A 45 3.34 -7.86 -15.43
N ASP A 46 4.00 -7.75 -16.58
CA ASP A 46 5.43 -8.11 -16.74
C ASP A 46 6.37 -7.34 -15.80
N ARG A 47 6.04 -6.09 -15.47
CA ARG A 47 6.89 -5.22 -14.63
C ARG A 47 6.08 -4.56 -13.53
N LYS A 48 6.57 -4.71 -12.29
CA LYS A 48 5.97 -4.16 -11.06
C LYS A 48 6.56 -2.82 -10.62
N SER A 49 7.06 -2.02 -11.55
CA SER A 49 7.52 -0.66 -11.25
C SER A 49 6.34 0.30 -11.10
N LEU A 50 6.49 1.37 -10.30
CA LEU A 50 5.43 2.38 -10.13
C LEU A 50 4.94 2.96 -11.47
N PRO A 51 5.81 3.31 -12.45
CA PRO A 51 5.34 3.79 -13.74
C PRO A 51 4.58 2.72 -14.55
N ALA A 52 5.01 1.45 -14.48
CA ALA A 52 4.33 0.37 -15.19
C ALA A 52 2.93 0.11 -14.60
N ILE A 53 2.81 0.12 -13.28
CA ILE A 53 1.53 0.01 -12.59
C ILE A 53 0.64 1.21 -12.91
N ALA A 54 1.17 2.44 -12.84
CA ALA A 54 0.41 3.64 -13.15
C ALA A 54 -0.15 3.60 -14.58
N LYS A 55 0.69 3.22 -15.57
CA LYS A 55 0.27 3.03 -16.96
C LYS A 55 -0.81 1.97 -17.09
N TYR A 56 -0.65 0.81 -16.44
CA TYR A 56 -1.62 -0.28 -16.48
C TYR A 56 -2.98 0.14 -15.91
N LEU A 57 -3.00 0.96 -14.86
CA LEU A 57 -4.22 1.44 -14.21
C LEU A 57 -4.79 2.74 -14.84
N GLY A 58 -4.18 3.24 -15.93
CA GLY A 58 -4.59 4.50 -16.56
C GLY A 58 -4.36 5.75 -15.70
N LEU A 59 -3.43 5.68 -14.75
CA LEU A 59 -3.06 6.78 -13.85
C LEU A 59 -1.91 7.61 -14.44
N ASN A 60 -1.73 8.82 -13.92
CA ASN A 60 -0.53 9.61 -14.20
C ASN A 60 0.72 8.90 -13.64
N ASN A 61 1.78 8.81 -14.44
CA ASN A 61 3.05 8.14 -14.11
C ASN A 61 3.73 8.64 -12.82
N GLN A 62 3.47 9.88 -12.40
CA GLN A 62 4.03 10.42 -11.14
C GLN A 62 3.11 10.20 -9.94
N ALA A 63 1.84 9.86 -10.14
CA ALA A 63 0.87 9.84 -9.05
C ALA A 63 1.21 8.81 -7.96
N LEU A 64 1.62 7.61 -8.37
CA LEU A 64 2.07 6.58 -7.42
C LEU A 64 3.43 6.90 -6.80
N LEU A 65 4.30 7.64 -7.49
CA LEU A 65 5.57 8.10 -6.92
C LEU A 65 5.29 9.10 -5.78
N HIS A 66 4.51 10.14 -6.07
CA HIS A 66 4.07 11.13 -5.07
C HIS A 66 3.33 10.49 -3.90
N PHE A 67 2.49 9.49 -4.17
CA PHE A 67 1.84 8.74 -3.09
C PHE A 67 2.85 8.04 -2.17
N VAL A 68 3.95 7.53 -2.72
CA VAL A 68 4.97 6.81 -1.93
C VAL A 68 5.95 7.75 -1.22
N THR A 69 6.24 8.93 -1.78
CA THR A 69 7.26 9.84 -1.23
C THR A 69 6.70 11.03 -0.46
N GLU A 70 5.55 11.59 -0.88
CA GLU A 70 5.05 12.86 -0.36
C GLU A 70 3.76 12.72 0.47
N SER A 71 3.03 11.62 0.32
CA SER A 71 1.74 11.45 1.00
C SER A 71 1.95 11.33 2.53
N PRO A 72 1.09 11.95 3.36
CA PRO A 72 1.32 12.10 4.80
C PRO A 72 1.10 10.82 5.65
N TRP A 73 1.06 9.63 5.04
CA TRP A 73 0.89 8.37 5.78
C TRP A 73 2.22 7.91 6.36
N GLN A 74 2.19 7.27 7.53
CA GLN A 74 3.41 6.91 8.25
C GLN A 74 3.73 5.42 8.12
N VAL A 75 4.96 5.11 7.68
CA VAL A 75 5.41 3.71 7.48
C VAL A 75 5.29 2.86 8.75
N ASN A 76 5.56 3.44 9.93
CA ASN A 76 5.47 2.72 11.19
C ASN A 76 4.03 2.38 11.57
N GLU A 77 3.08 3.27 11.31
CA GLU A 77 1.66 3.01 11.55
C GLU A 77 1.13 1.91 10.63
N LEU A 78 1.50 1.95 9.35
CA LEU A 78 1.15 0.91 8.38
C LEU A 78 1.72 -0.47 8.79
N ARG A 79 2.98 -0.52 9.25
CA ARG A 79 3.60 -1.74 9.76
C ARG A 79 2.91 -2.26 11.00
N ASN A 80 2.58 -1.39 11.94
CA ASN A 80 1.88 -1.74 13.18
C ASN A 80 0.47 -2.28 12.88
N GLN A 81 -0.26 -1.63 11.98
CA GLN A 81 -1.58 -2.08 11.56
C GLN A 81 -1.52 -3.46 10.89
N ARG A 82 -0.54 -3.67 10.00
CA ARG A 82 -0.32 -4.98 9.37
C ARG A 82 -0.06 -6.08 10.41
N LEU A 83 0.81 -5.81 11.38
CA LEU A 83 1.11 -6.77 12.46
C LEU A 83 -0.11 -7.03 13.34
N SER A 84 -0.93 -6.00 13.62
CA SER A 84 -2.20 -6.15 14.35
C SER A 84 -3.16 -7.09 13.63
N ILE A 85 -3.35 -6.90 12.32
CA ILE A 85 -4.21 -7.76 11.48
C ILE A 85 -3.69 -9.21 11.48
N ILE A 86 -2.39 -9.42 11.29
CA ILE A 86 -1.78 -10.77 11.33
C ILE A 86 -2.06 -11.43 12.69
N ARG A 87 -1.85 -10.71 13.81
CA ARG A 87 -2.14 -11.23 15.15
C ARG A 87 -3.61 -11.61 15.33
N GLN A 88 -4.54 -10.78 14.83
CA GLN A 88 -5.96 -11.07 14.85
C GLN A 88 -6.31 -12.33 14.05
N VAL A 89 -5.71 -12.53 12.88
CA VAL A 89 -5.91 -13.72 12.04
C VAL A 89 -5.33 -14.98 12.69
N LEU A 90 -4.18 -14.87 13.35
CA LEU A 90 -3.55 -16.00 14.05
C LEU A 90 -4.39 -16.49 15.24
N GLN A 91 -5.18 -15.63 15.89
CA GLN A 91 -6.08 -16.00 17.00
C GLN A 91 -5.40 -16.83 18.11
N GLY A 92 -4.12 -16.58 18.39
CA GLY A 92 -3.34 -17.34 19.38
C GLY A 92 -2.96 -18.77 18.97
N ARG A 93 -3.22 -19.17 17.71
CA ARG A 93 -2.78 -20.46 17.17
C ARG A 93 -1.26 -20.50 17.07
N SER A 94 -0.68 -21.67 17.36
CA SER A 94 0.75 -21.92 17.12
C SER A 94 1.07 -21.74 15.64
N PHE A 95 2.22 -21.12 15.35
CA PHE A 95 2.70 -20.89 13.99
C PHE A 95 4.23 -21.02 13.94
N THR A 96 4.75 -21.30 12.76
CA THR A 96 6.20 -21.30 12.50
C THR A 96 6.61 -19.91 12.02
N LEU A 97 7.50 -19.26 12.77
CA LEU A 97 8.13 -18.01 12.35
C LEU A 97 9.35 -18.34 11.49
N ILE A 98 9.31 -17.95 10.22
CA ILE A 98 10.45 -18.03 9.31
C ILE A 98 11.10 -16.64 9.29
N ILE A 99 12.36 -16.57 9.70
CA ILE A 99 13.18 -15.36 9.62
C ILE A 99 14.28 -15.64 8.60
N ASP A 100 14.33 -14.82 7.56
CA ASP A 100 15.38 -14.82 6.57
C ASP A 100 15.94 -13.39 6.46
N ASP A 101 17.26 -13.26 6.36
CA ASP A 101 17.91 -11.97 6.17
C ASP A 101 18.22 -11.79 4.68
N THR A 102 17.41 -10.98 4.00
CA THR A 102 17.65 -10.61 2.61
C THR A 102 18.49 -9.33 2.55
N GLY A 103 19.81 -9.49 2.47
CA GLY A 103 20.77 -8.39 2.39
C GLY A 103 21.15 -8.00 0.97
N ASP A 104 20.33 -7.20 0.28
CA ASP A 104 20.78 -6.42 -0.89
C ASP A 104 20.67 -4.93 -0.59
N LYS A 105 21.75 -4.34 -0.09
CA LYS A 105 21.81 -2.89 0.16
C LYS A 105 21.66 -2.17 -1.18
N LYS A 106 20.54 -1.46 -1.34
CA LYS A 106 20.27 -0.58 -2.49
C LYS A 106 21.47 0.35 -2.73
N LYS A 107 22.21 0.13 -3.83
CA LYS A 107 23.42 0.89 -4.20
C LYS A 107 23.16 2.28 -4.79
N GLY A 108 21.90 2.73 -4.79
CA GLY A 108 21.49 4.02 -5.36
C GLY A 108 21.88 5.19 -4.47
N LYS A 109 22.59 6.17 -5.03
CA LYS A 109 22.90 7.45 -4.37
C LYS A 109 21.70 8.40 -4.48
N GLN A 110 20.73 8.28 -3.60
CA GLN A 110 19.76 9.33 -3.18
C GLN A 110 18.63 8.66 -2.40
N GLN A 111 18.73 8.73 -1.08
CA GLN A 111 17.60 8.59 -0.18
C GLN A 111 17.21 10.02 0.19
N ILE A 112 16.12 10.51 -0.40
CA ILE A 112 15.41 11.65 0.19
C ILE A 112 14.74 11.05 1.42
N MET A 113 15.22 11.45 2.59
CA MET A 113 14.58 11.20 3.87
C MET A 113 13.37 12.11 4.02
#